data_AF-A0A6A4W474-F1
#
_entry.id   AF-A0A6A4W474-F1
#
_cell.length_a   1.000
_cell.length_b   1.000
_cell.length_c   1.000
_cell.angle_alpha   90.00
_cell.angle_beta   90.00
_cell.angle_gamma   90.00
#
_symmetry.space_group_name_H-M   'P 1'
#
loop_
_entity.id
_entity.type
_entity.pdbx_description
1 polymer ?
#
loop_
_entity_poly.entity_id
_entity_poly.type
_entity_poly.pdbx_seq_one_letter_code
_entity_poly.pdbx_strand_id
1 'polypeptide(L)'
;MTELFQACHATTAVMHLFKDDPHVQTYLSDVDNMHKVVLAAPDADALTRLHEALREAAVDHKLWVEQPEDVPTCLAAKPAPKVEVQKYFKKFKLFSVDL
;
A
#
# COMPACT_ATOMS: atom_id res chain seq x y z
N MET A 1 10.75 10.10 9.69
CA MET A 1 9.49 10.85 9.97
C MET A 1 8.73 11.13 8.68
N THR A 2 9.43 11.40 7.57
CA THR A 2 8.83 11.64 6.25
C THR A 2 8.01 10.45 5.76
N GLU A 3 8.45 9.22 6.01
CA GLU A 3 7.85 7.96 5.58
C GLU A 3 6.42 7.76 6.11
N LEU A 4 6.15 8.26 7.32
CA LEU A 4 4.83 8.15 7.95
C LEU A 4 3.78 8.98 7.19
N PHE A 5 4.13 10.21 6.79
CA PHE A 5 3.23 11.08 6.02
C PHE A 5 2.88 10.46 4.67
N GLN A 6 3.86 9.85 4.00
CA GLN A 6 3.69 9.18 2.71
C GLN A 6 2.74 7.97 2.84
N ALA A 7 2.90 7.18 3.90
CA ALA A 7 1.99 6.08 4.20
C ALA A 7 0.57 6.57 4.51
N CYS A 8 0.41 7.67 5.25
CA CYS A 8 -0.88 8.28 5.51
C CYS A 8 -1.58 8.73 4.21
N HIS A 9 -0.86 9.40 3.32
CA HIS A 9 -1.39 9.83 2.03
C HIS A 9 -1.80 8.63 1.14
N ALA A 10 -0.90 7.65 0.96
CA ALA A 10 -1.17 6.48 0.14
C ALA A 10 -2.37 5.68 0.66
N THR A 11 -2.44 5.44 1.97
CA THR A 11 -3.54 4.66 2.58
C THR A 11 -4.86 5.42 2.54
N THR A 12 -4.88 6.72 2.79
CA THR A 12 -6.10 7.53 2.69
C THR A 12 -6.62 7.55 1.25
N ALA A 13 -5.73 7.73 0.28
CA ALA A 13 -6.08 7.74 -1.13
C ALA A 13 -6.63 6.38 -1.60
N VAL A 14 -6.01 5.26 -1.23
CA VAL A 14 -6.50 3.93 -1.63
C VAL A 14 -7.85 3.60 -0.98
N MET A 15 -8.08 3.98 0.28
CA MET A 15 -9.41 3.83 0.90
C MET A 15 -10.46 4.65 0.15
N HIS A 16 -10.15 5.89 -0.23
CA HIS A 16 -11.08 6.76 -0.94
C HIS A 16 -11.42 6.25 -2.34
N LEU A 17 -10.41 5.85 -3.12
CA LEU A 17 -10.57 5.37 -4.50
C LEU A 17 -11.44 4.13 -4.58
N PHE A 18 -11.36 3.25 -3.57
CA PHE A 18 -12.07 1.97 -3.55
C PHE A 18 -13.11 1.89 -2.43
N LYS A 19 -13.63 3.05 -1.98
CA LYS A 19 -14.53 3.14 -0.83
C LYS A 19 -15.78 2.26 -0.95
N ASP A 20 -16.27 2.05 -2.17
CA ASP A 20 -17.50 1.28 -2.43
C ASP A 20 -17.24 -0.22 -2.63
N ASP A 21 -15.97 -0.67 -2.53
CA ASP A 21 -15.62 -2.08 -2.65
C ASP A 21 -16.05 -2.88 -1.40
N PRO A 22 -16.66 -4.07 -1.55
CA PRO A 22 -17.10 -4.88 -0.41
C PRO A 22 -15.99 -5.27 0.57
N HIS A 23 -14.76 -5.51 0.10
CA HIS A 23 -13.63 -5.81 0.98
C HIS A 23 -13.22 -4.58 1.77
N VAL A 24 -13.27 -3.38 1.19
CA VAL A 24 -13.00 -2.13 1.89
C VAL A 24 -14.06 -1.85 2.95
N GLN A 25 -15.34 -1.99 2.61
CA GLN A 25 -16.45 -1.82 3.55
C GLN A 25 -16.35 -2.81 4.73
N THR A 26 -16.06 -4.09 4.45
CA THR A 26 -15.86 -5.12 5.49
C THR A 26 -14.64 -4.82 6.35
N TYR A 27 -13.54 -4.38 5.73
CA TYR A 27 -12.33 -4.02 6.44
C TYR A 27 -12.53 -2.81 7.37
N LEU A 28 -13.38 -1.86 6.97
CA LEU A 28 -13.71 -0.65 7.74
C LEU A 28 -14.88 -0.84 8.71
N SER A 29 -15.61 -1.96 8.69
CA SER A 29 -16.73 -2.18 9.62
C SER A 29 -16.28 -2.58 11.03
N ASP A 30 -15.01 -2.99 11.19
CA ASP A 30 -14.40 -3.34 12.46
C ASP A 30 -13.03 -2.63 12.59
N VAL A 31 -13.09 -1.30 12.75
CA VAL A 31 -11.91 -0.43 12.75
C VAL A 31 -10.92 -0.75 13.86
N ASP A 32 -11.40 -1.24 15.01
CA ASP A 32 -10.57 -1.58 16.17
C ASP A 32 -9.73 -2.84 15.94
N ASN A 33 -10.13 -3.71 15.00
CA ASN A 33 -9.42 -4.94 14.64
C ASN A 33 -8.78 -4.88 13.23
N MET A 34 -8.59 -3.68 12.68
CA MET A 34 -7.91 -3.50 11.40
C MET A 34 -6.47 -4.00 11.44
N HIS A 35 -6.11 -4.87 10.50
CA HIS A 35 -4.72 -5.30 10.31
C HIS A 35 -4.09 -4.59 9.10
N LYS A 36 -2.94 -3.96 9.31
CA LYS A 36 -2.06 -3.43 8.26
C LYS A 36 -0.66 -3.98 8.46
N VAL A 37 -0.02 -4.38 7.36
CA VAL A 37 1.40 -4.76 7.36
C VAL A 37 2.16 -3.70 6.60
N VAL A 38 3.18 -3.11 7.24
CA VAL A 38 4.06 -2.13 6.63
C VAL A 38 5.35 -2.82 6.22
N LEU A 39 5.72 -2.68 4.94
CA LEU A 39 6.87 -3.33 4.34
C LEU A 39 7.82 -2.27 3.78
N ALA A 40 9.12 -2.54 3.88
CA ALA A 40 10.17 -1.67 3.34
C ALA A 40 10.44 -2.02 1.87
N ALA A 41 10.23 -1.04 0.97
CA ALA A 41 10.80 -1.05 -0.36
C ALA A 41 12.21 -0.43 -0.32
N PRO A 42 13.22 -1.03 -0.95
CA PRO A 42 14.60 -0.53 -0.88
C PRO A 42 14.82 0.79 -1.65
N ASP A 43 14.03 1.04 -2.70
CA ASP A 43 14.16 2.19 -3.59
C ASP A 43 12.85 2.45 -4.37
N ALA A 44 12.80 3.59 -5.06
CA ALA A 44 11.67 3.97 -5.91
C ALA A 44 11.44 2.98 -7.06
N ASP A 45 12.50 2.41 -7.64
CA ASP A 45 12.40 1.41 -8.70
C ASP A 45 11.68 0.14 -8.23
N ALA A 46 11.89 -0.28 -6.98
CA ALA A 46 11.20 -1.41 -6.39
C ALA A 46 9.70 -1.14 -6.20
N LEU A 47 9.32 0.10 -5.89
CA LEU A 47 7.91 0.53 -5.87
C LEU A 47 7.31 0.54 -7.27
N THR A 48 8.03 1.06 -8.28
CA THR A 48 7.59 1.05 -9.69
C THR A 48 7.38 -0.36 -10.21
N ARG A 49 8.33 -1.27 -9.99
CA ARG A 49 8.20 -2.69 -10.37
C ARG A 49 7.04 -3.38 -9.65
N LEU A 50 6.77 -3.01 -8.39
CA LEU A 50 5.61 -3.51 -7.67
C LEU A 50 4.31 -2.97 -8.26
N HIS A 51 4.24 -1.67 -8.55
CA HIS A 51 3.10 -1.03 -9.21
C HIS A 51 2.75 -1.73 -10.53
N GLU A 52 3.73 -1.97 -11.39
CA GLU A 52 3.55 -2.67 -12.67
C GLU A 52 3.03 -4.10 -12.46
N ALA A 53 3.67 -4.88 -11.58
CA ALA A 53 3.25 -6.24 -11.30
C ALA A 53 1.83 -6.34 -10.74
N LEU A 54 1.40 -5.38 -9.92
CA LEU A 54 0.03 -5.30 -9.40
C LEU A 54 -0.96 -4.87 -10.48
N ARG A 55 -0.58 -3.95 -11.37
CA ARG A 55 -1.41 -3.54 -12.52
C ARG A 55 -1.67 -4.69 -13.48
N GLU A 56 -0.62 -5.42 -13.86
CA GLU A 56 -0.74 -6.59 -14.74
C GLU A 56 -1.64 -7.68 -14.13
N ALA A 57 -1.60 -7.79 -12.81
CA ALA A 57 -2.40 -8.75 -12.06
C ALA A 57 -3.82 -8.26 -11.73
N ALA A 58 -4.21 -7.06 -12.17
CA ALA A 58 -5.46 -6.40 -11.78
C ALA A 58 -5.70 -6.35 -10.25
N VAL A 59 -4.62 -6.15 -9.48
CA VAL A 59 -4.70 -5.94 -8.04
C VAL A 59 -4.82 -4.44 -7.78
N ASP A 60 -5.95 -4.01 -7.22
CA ASP A 60 -6.23 -2.61 -6.91
C ASP A 60 -5.26 -2.03 -5.87
N HIS A 61 -4.65 -0.88 -6.19
CA HIS A 61 -3.68 -0.21 -5.32
C HIS A 61 -3.51 1.27 -5.70
N LYS A 62 -2.84 2.02 -4.84
CA LYS A 62 -2.41 3.40 -5.07
C LYS A 62 -0.90 3.50 -4.93
N LEU A 63 -0.24 3.94 -6.00
CA LEU A 63 1.13 4.48 -5.93
C LEU A 63 1.05 5.96 -5.54
N TRP A 64 1.75 6.33 -4.49
CA TRP A 64 1.93 7.71 -4.06
C TRP A 64 3.27 8.23 -4.58
N VAL A 65 3.21 9.38 -5.23
CA VAL A 65 4.33 10.06 -5.87
C VAL A 65 4.44 11.43 -5.23
N GLU A 66 5.57 11.69 -4.58
CA GLU A 66 5.78 12.93 -3.85
C GLU A 66 6.18 14.06 -4.79
N GLN A 67 5.72 15.27 -4.48
CA GLN A 67 6.00 16.49 -5.23
C GLN A 67 6.86 17.44 -4.39
N PRO A 68 7.73 18.25 -5.01
CA PRO A 68 7.90 18.47 -6.46
C PRO A 68 8.83 17.48 -7.18
N GLU A 69 9.45 16.53 -6.47
CA GLU A 69 10.48 15.67 -7.03
C GLU A 69 9.96 14.61 -8.02
N ASP A 70 8.64 14.36 -8.03
CA ASP A 70 7.95 13.37 -8.85
C ASP A 70 8.47 11.93 -8.64
N VAL A 71 8.77 11.59 -7.38
CA VAL A 71 9.36 10.30 -6.99
C VAL A 71 8.33 9.40 -6.30
N PRO A 72 8.19 8.12 -6.69
CA PRO A 72 7.44 7.14 -5.94
C PRO A 72 8.00 6.94 -4.53
N THR A 73 7.18 7.20 -3.50
CA THR A 73 7.60 7.11 -2.09
C THR A 73 6.82 6.07 -1.29
N CYS A 74 5.60 5.72 -1.71
CA CYS A 74 4.79 4.72 -1.01
C CYS A 74 3.81 4.04 -1.97
N LEU A 75 3.47 2.78 -1.69
CA LEU A 75 2.39 2.05 -2.36
C LEU A 75 1.48 1.42 -1.31
N ALA A 76 0.18 1.68 -1.43
CA ALA A 76 -0.85 1.06 -0.60
C ALA A 76 -1.77 0.18 -1.46
N ALA A 77 -1.92 -1.08 -1.09
CA ALA A 77 -2.89 -1.97 -1.72
C ALA A 77 -4.30 -1.74 -1.14
N LYS A 78 -5.34 -1.94 -1.96
CA LYS A 78 -6.71 -2.03 -1.46
C LYS A 78 -6.79 -3.22 -0.47
N PRO A 79 -7.52 -3.09 0.66
CA PRO A 79 -7.88 -4.20 1.52
C PRO A 79 -8.41 -5.39 0.70
N ALA A 80 -7.80 -6.54 0.89
CA ALA A 80 -8.09 -7.76 0.14
C ALA A 80 -7.67 -9.00 0.97
N PRO A 81 -8.22 -10.19 0.66
CA PRO A 81 -7.78 -11.43 1.28
C PRO A 81 -6.28 -11.66 1.11
N LYS A 82 -5.57 -11.89 2.23
CA LYS A 82 -4.11 -12.06 2.24
C LYS A 82 -3.62 -13.08 1.22
N VAL A 83 -4.33 -14.20 1.06
CA VAL A 83 -3.96 -15.30 0.15
C VAL A 83 -3.86 -14.85 -1.31
N GLU A 84 -4.65 -13.85 -1.72
CA GLU A 84 -4.70 -13.36 -3.11
C GLU A 84 -3.52 -12.44 -3.42
N VAL A 85 -3.15 -11.59 -2.46
CA VAL A 85 -2.19 -10.51 -2.68
C VAL A 85 -0.79 -10.79 -2.13
N GLN A 86 -0.63 -11.65 -1.12
CA GLN A 86 0.64 -11.82 -0.40
C GLN A 86 1.84 -12.21 -1.29
N LYS A 87 1.60 -12.89 -2.41
CA LYS A 87 2.66 -13.35 -3.32
C LYS A 87 3.47 -12.18 -3.93
N TYR A 88 2.85 -11.00 -4.08
CA TYR A 88 3.53 -9.80 -4.59
C TYR A 88 4.39 -9.11 -3.53
N PHE A 89 3.98 -9.23 -2.26
CA PHE A 89 4.57 -8.49 -1.14
C PHE A 89 5.61 -9.29 -0.35
N LYS A 90 5.56 -10.63 -0.37
CA LYS A 90 6.44 -11.50 0.45
C LYS A 90 7.95 -11.33 0.23
N LYS A 91 8.37 -10.67 -0.86
CA LYS A 91 9.78 -10.38 -1.16
C LYS A 91 10.33 -9.17 -0.39
N PHE A 92 9.46 -8.33 0.15
CA PHE A 92 9.84 -7.16 0.95
C PHE A 92 9.95 -7.53 2.42
N LYS A 93 10.83 -6.82 3.15
CA LYS A 93 11.02 -7.00 4.59
C LYS A 93 10.01 -6.16 5.36
N LEU A 94 9.71 -6.56 6.60
CA LEU A 94 8.95 -5.71 7.52
C LEU A 94 9.65 -4.36 7.67
N PHE A 95 8.86 -3.28 7.59
CA PHE A 95 9.38 -1.95 7.85
C PHE A 95 9.71 -1.85 9.35
N SER A 96 10.96 -1.49 9.64
CA SER A 96 11.43 -1.25 11.00
C SER A 96 11.84 0.21 11.10
N VAL A 97 11.41 0.85 12.18
CA VAL A 97 11.97 2.12 12.62
C VAL A 97 12.94 1.81 13.75
N ASP A 98 14.21 2.15 13.58
CA ASP A 98 15.12 2.24 14.70
C ASP A 98 14.73 3.51 15.46
N LEU A 99 14.01 3.34 16.57
CA LEU A 99 13.57 4.41 17.46
C LEU A 99 14.62 4.68 18.54
#